data_AF-A0A1Z9GWP9-F1
#
_entry.id   AF-A0A1Z9GWP9-F1
#
_cell.length_a   1.000
_cell.length_b   1.000
_cell.length_c   1.000
_cell.angle_alpha   90.00
_cell.angle_beta   90.00
_cell.angle_gamma   90.00
#
_symmetry.space_group_name_H-M   'P 1'
#
loop_
_entity.id
_entity.type
_entity.pdbx_description
1 polymer ?
#
loop_
_entity_poly.entity_id
_entity_poly.type
_entity_poly.pdbx_seq_one_letter_code
_entity_poly.pdbx_strand_id
1 'polypeptide(L)'
;MDPNTSQIKNLSIGDLVTHILYGNEWVGVILRFKQTDDAVQSPRNEKALVQIQPGTKFEDFFKSKASKKDRINDSLGYVTTHWLFKFEVRDAKSRFTWDETSES
;
A
#
# COMPACT_ATOMS: atom_id res chain seq x y z
N MET A 1 0.27 13.75 16.41
CA MET A 1 0.14 13.20 15.04
C MET A 1 -0.44 11.80 15.19
N ASP A 2 -1.46 11.46 14.39
CA ASP A 2 -2.00 10.11 14.41
C ASP A 2 -1.00 9.16 13.74
N PRO A 3 -0.42 8.18 14.45
CA PRO A 3 0.60 7.29 13.90
C PRO A 3 0.06 6.37 12.79
N ASN A 4 -1.25 6.40 12.54
CA ASN A 4 -1.96 5.43 11.71
C ASN A 4 -2.29 5.90 10.29
N THR A 5 -1.96 7.15 9.95
CA THR A 5 -2.32 7.76 8.65
C THR A 5 -1.18 8.57 8.05
N SER A 6 -0.88 8.31 6.78
CA SER A 6 0.02 9.09 5.93
C SER A 6 -0.59 10.43 5.58
N GLN A 7 0.20 11.50 5.64
CA GLN A 7 -0.25 12.84 5.24
C GLN A 7 -0.11 13.14 3.74
N ILE A 8 0.41 12.19 2.95
CA ILE A 8 0.83 12.46 1.56
C ILE A 8 -0.15 11.88 0.54
N LYS A 9 -0.83 10.78 0.86
CA LYS A 9 -1.71 10.05 -0.09
C LYS A 9 -3.00 9.49 0.50
N ASN A 10 -3.48 10.00 1.65
CA ASN A 10 -4.63 9.42 2.37
C ASN A 10 -4.46 7.89 2.59
N LEU A 11 -3.23 7.45 2.84
CA LEU A 11 -2.93 6.04 3.14
C LEU A 11 -3.09 5.80 4.63
N SER A 12 -3.65 4.66 4.99
CA SER A 12 -3.83 4.22 6.37
C SER A 12 -3.18 2.87 6.61
N ILE A 13 -2.89 2.54 7.87
CA ILE A 13 -2.56 1.16 8.25
C ILE A 13 -3.71 0.24 7.86
N GLY A 14 -3.39 -0.91 7.27
CA GLY A 14 -4.36 -1.86 6.74
C GLY A 14 -4.75 -1.63 5.28
N ASP A 15 -4.37 -0.49 4.68
CA ASP A 15 -4.64 -0.27 3.26
C ASP A 15 -3.85 -1.25 2.39
N LEU A 16 -4.55 -1.82 1.41
CA LEU A 16 -3.96 -2.57 0.32
C LEU A 16 -3.33 -1.60 -0.68
N VAL A 17 -2.06 -1.79 -0.98
CA VAL A 17 -1.28 -0.89 -1.84
C VAL A 17 -0.48 -1.63 -2.89
N THR A 18 -0.19 -0.94 -3.99
CA THR A 18 0.81 -1.31 -5.00
C THR A 18 1.88 -0.25 -5.12
N HIS A 19 2.96 -0.60 -5.81
CA HIS A 19 4.14 0.23 -6.01
C HIS A 19 4.45 0.41 -7.49
N ILE A 20 4.62 1.66 -7.92
CA ILE A 20 4.83 2.00 -9.35
C ILE A 20 6.30 2.19 -9.72
N LEU A 21 7.17 2.54 -8.77
CA LEU A 21 8.60 2.68 -9.09
C LEU A 21 9.16 1.31 -9.48
N TYR A 22 9.81 1.26 -10.64
CA TYR A 22 10.38 0.06 -11.27
C TYR A 22 9.41 -0.88 -11.99
N GLY A 23 8.16 -0.48 -12.27
CA GLY A 23 7.26 -1.25 -13.16
C GLY A 23 6.94 -2.67 -12.70
N ASN A 24 7.04 -2.94 -11.39
CA ASN A 24 6.81 -4.26 -10.81
C ASN A 24 5.61 -4.22 -9.85
N GLU A 25 4.53 -4.86 -10.26
CA GLU A 25 3.19 -4.83 -9.66
C GLU A 25 3.06 -5.81 -8.50
N TRP A 26 3.70 -5.53 -7.37
CA TRP A 26 3.38 -6.27 -6.16
C TRP A 26 2.18 -5.64 -5.45
N VAL A 27 1.48 -6.48 -4.69
CA VAL A 27 0.40 -6.05 -3.79
C VAL A 27 0.85 -6.35 -2.36
N GLY A 28 0.66 -5.37 -1.48
CA GLY A 28 1.02 -5.48 -0.07
C GLY A 28 0.10 -4.68 0.82
N VAL A 29 0.23 -4.90 2.12
CA VAL A 29 -0.54 -4.20 3.15
C VAL A 29 0.36 -3.28 3.96
N ILE A 30 -0.10 -2.06 4.23
CA ILE A 30 0.60 -1.14 5.11
C ILE A 30 0.45 -1.60 6.56
N LEU A 31 1.56 -1.81 7.25
CA LEU A 31 1.57 -2.18 8.66
C LEU A 31 1.87 -1.02 9.60
N ARG A 32 2.67 -0.03 9.13
CA ARG A 32 3.10 1.10 9.96
C ARG A 32 3.67 2.23 9.10
N PHE A 33 3.65 3.47 9.59
CA PHE A 33 4.41 4.58 9.02
C PHE A 33 5.64 4.93 9.88
N LYS A 34 6.71 5.38 9.20
CA LYS A 34 7.93 5.91 9.81
C LYS A 34 8.27 7.23 9.14
N GLN A 35 8.38 8.29 9.94
CA GLN A 35 8.92 9.57 9.49
C GLN A 35 10.44 9.54 9.69
N THR A 36 11.18 10.02 8.69
CA THR A 36 12.65 10.13 8.79
C THR A 36 12.98 11.49 9.43
N ASP A 37 13.88 11.53 10.42
CA ASP A 37 14.14 12.67 11.32
C ASP A 37 14.70 13.95 10.67
N ASP A 38 14.78 14.03 9.34
CA ASP A 38 15.26 15.23 8.68
C ASP A 38 14.21 16.35 8.79
N ALA A 39 14.64 17.47 9.38
CA ALA A 39 13.86 18.61 9.90
C ALA A 39 12.95 19.34 8.89
N VAL A 40 12.81 18.84 7.67
CA VAL A 40 11.93 19.36 6.64
C VAL A 40 10.87 18.31 6.37
N GLN A 41 9.60 18.64 6.60
CA GLN A 41 8.44 17.81 6.24
C GLN A 41 8.33 17.67 4.71
N SER A 42 9.27 16.96 4.10
CA SER A 42 9.17 16.59 2.70
C SER A 42 8.31 15.34 2.59
N PRO A 43 7.38 15.29 1.62
CA PRO A 43 6.65 14.07 1.26
C PRO A 43 7.56 12.88 0.92
N ARG A 44 8.84 13.12 0.65
CA ARG A 44 9.82 12.06 0.38
C ARG A 44 10.36 11.37 1.63
N ASN A 45 10.11 11.95 2.81
CA ASN A 45 10.71 11.52 4.08
C ASN A 45 9.81 10.56 4.87
N GLU A 46 8.57 10.33 4.42
CA GLU A 46 7.68 9.33 5.02
C GLU A 46 7.84 7.98 4.31
N LYS A 47 8.06 6.93 5.11
CA LYS A 47 8.09 5.55 4.65
C LYS A 47 6.95 4.77 5.29
N ALA A 48 6.33 3.87 4.54
CA ALA A 48 5.44 2.85 5.05
C ALA A 48 6.19 1.52 5.17
N LEU A 49 6.01 0.82 6.27
CA LEU A 49 6.34 -0.59 6.41
C LEU A 49 5.25 -1.39 5.69
N VAL A 50 5.64 -2.16 4.68
CA VAL A 50 4.72 -2.92 3.84
C VAL A 50 5.07 -4.40 3.86
N GLN A 51 4.06 -5.21 4.11
CA GLN A 51 4.12 -6.66 3.97
C GLN A 51 3.55 -7.04 2.60
N ILE A 52 4.39 -7.61 1.75
CA ILE A 52 3.94 -8.22 0.48
C ILE A 52 3.24 -9.53 0.81
N GLN A 53 2.21 -9.85 0.03
CA GLN A 53 1.50 -11.11 0.14
C GLN A 53 2.47 -12.30 -0.06
N PRO A 54 2.64 -13.18 0.94
CA PRO A 54 3.46 -14.38 0.82
C PRO A 54 2.95 -15.33 -0.26
N GLY A 55 3.83 -16.16 -0.82
CA GLY A 55 3.49 -17.12 -1.87
C GLY A 55 3.20 -16.50 -3.24
N THR A 56 3.40 -15.19 -3.40
CA THR A 56 3.34 -14.52 -4.70
C THR A 56 4.70 -14.51 -5.38
N LYS A 57 4.74 -14.33 -6.70
CA LYS A 57 6.00 -14.17 -7.46
C LYS A 57 6.87 -12.97 -7.02
N PHE A 58 6.34 -12.14 -6.11
CA PHE A 58 7.00 -10.95 -5.59
C PHE A 58 7.42 -11.09 -4.13
N GLU A 59 7.26 -12.26 -3.52
CA GLU A 59 7.61 -12.50 -2.11
C GLU A 59 9.07 -12.15 -1.78
N ASP A 60 9.98 -12.25 -2.76
CA ASP A 60 11.39 -11.88 -2.66
C ASP A 60 11.71 -10.43 -3.13
N PHE A 61 10.71 -9.57 -3.27
CA PHE A 61 10.92 -8.19 -3.75
C PHE A 61 11.91 -7.43 -2.86
N PHE A 62 11.76 -7.50 -1.53
CA PHE A 62 12.68 -6.76 -0.66
C PHE A 62 14.06 -7.39 -0.64
N LYS A 63 14.16 -8.71 -0.87
CA LYS A 63 15.45 -9.40 -1.01
C LYS A 63 16.26 -8.92 -2.21
N SER A 64 15.58 -8.75 -3.34
CA SER A 64 16.20 -8.58 -4.67
C SER A 64 16.23 -7.14 -5.18
N LYS A 65 15.26 -6.31 -4.80
CA LYS A 65 15.07 -4.95 -5.34
C LYS A 65 15.17 -3.85 -4.30
N ALA A 66 14.94 -4.13 -3.02
CA ALA A 66 15.03 -3.11 -1.98
C ALA A 66 16.45 -2.95 -1.41
N SER A 67 16.76 -1.74 -0.94
CA SER A 67 17.97 -1.47 -0.18
C SER A 67 18.00 -2.27 1.12
N LYS A 68 19.17 -2.78 1.51
CA LYS A 68 19.36 -3.50 2.78
C LYS A 68 18.86 -2.72 4.01
N LYS A 69 18.92 -1.38 3.97
CA LYS A 69 18.47 -0.51 5.07
C LYS A 69 16.95 -0.49 5.23
N ASP A 70 16.23 -0.77 4.16
CA ASP A 70 14.78 -0.75 4.11
C ASP A 70 14.18 -2.16 4.18
N ARG A 71 15.01 -3.21 4.14
CA ARG A 71 14.59 -4.61 4.24
C ARG A 71 14.53 -5.07 5.69
N ILE A 72 13.40 -5.60 6.13
CA ILE A 72 13.28 -6.33 7.40
C ILE A 72 13.46 -7.83 7.15
N ASN A 73 12.74 -8.37 6.18
CA ASN A 73 12.91 -9.73 5.66
C ASN A 73 12.57 -9.74 4.15
N ASP A 74 12.46 -10.91 3.53
CA ASP A 74 12.27 -11.02 2.08
C ASP A 74 10.94 -10.41 1.60
N SER A 75 9.87 -10.50 2.40
CA SER A 75 8.51 -10.04 2.10
C SER A 75 8.05 -8.81 2.89
N LEU A 76 8.88 -8.29 3.80
CA LEU A 76 8.60 -7.15 4.67
C LEU A 76 9.69 -6.09 4.59
N GLY A 77 9.30 -4.84 4.31
CA GLY A 77 10.23 -3.73 4.29
C GLY A 77 9.60 -2.35 4.18
N TYR A 78 10.42 -1.32 4.30
CA TYR A 78 10.05 0.07 4.19
C TYR A 78 10.05 0.54 2.73
N VAL A 79 9.03 1.30 2.37
CA VAL A 79 8.85 1.88 1.03
C VAL A 79 8.41 3.32 1.19
N THR A 80 8.96 4.25 0.41
CA THR A 80 8.53 5.66 0.45
C THR A 80 7.07 5.78 0.02
N THR A 81 6.25 6.49 0.80
CA THR A 81 4.79 6.57 0.58
C THR A 81 4.42 7.26 -0.74
N HIS A 82 5.29 8.15 -1.24
CA HIS A 82 5.19 8.73 -2.59
C HIS A 82 5.01 7.67 -3.70
N TRP A 83 5.59 6.47 -3.56
CA TRP A 83 5.54 5.42 -4.57
C TRP A 83 4.38 4.44 -4.41
N LEU A 84 3.61 4.56 -3.33
CA LEU A 84 2.51 3.67 -3.02
C LEU A 84 1.17 4.21 -3.54
N PHE A 85 0.31 3.32 -4.00
CA PHE A 85 -1.01 3.64 -4.49
C PHE A 85 -2.03 2.70 -3.85
N LYS A 86 -3.06 3.29 -3.24
CA LYS A 86 -4.15 2.56 -2.61
C LYS A 86 -5.01 1.88 -3.67
N PHE A 87 -5.30 0.61 -3.46
CA PHE A 87 -6.34 -0.08 -4.22
C PHE A 87 -7.70 0.28 -3.62
N GLU A 88 -8.52 0.97 -4.41
CA GLU A 88 -9.91 1.22 -4.05
C GLU A 88 -10.81 0.30 -4.89
N VAL A 89 -11.52 -0.61 -4.21
CA VAL A 89 -12.63 -1.31 -4.84
C VAL A 89 -13.77 -0.32 -4.93
N ARG A 90 -13.98 0.25 -6.13
CA ARG A 90 -15.22 0.96 -6.41
C ARG A 90 -16.31 -0.09 -6.54
N ASP A 91 -17.09 -0.22 -5.49
CA ASP A 91 -18.28 -1.06 -5.47
C ASP A 91 -19.21 -0.56 -6.59
N ALA A 92 -19.23 -1.27 -7.71
CA ALA A 92 -20.13 -0.97 -8.83
C ALA A 92 -21.55 -1.42 -8.47
N LYS A 93 -22.20 -0.78 -7.50
CA LYS A 93 -23.67 -0.73 -7.46
C LYS A 93 -24.06 0.31 -8.52
N SER A 94 -24.81 0.04 -9.59
CA SER A 94 -26.03 -0.74 -9.71
C SER A 94 -26.31 -1.01 -11.20
N ARG A 95 -26.28 -2.27 -11.66
CA ARG A 95 -26.90 -2.66 -12.95
C ARG A 95 -27.66 -4.00 -12.92
N PHE A 96 -27.75 -4.64 -11.77
CA PHE A 96 -28.67 -5.76 -11.58
C PHE A 96 -29.70 -5.36 -10.54
N THR A 97 -30.64 -4.50 -10.98
CA THR A 97 -32.00 -4.58 -10.46
C THR A 97 -32.55 -5.91 -10.93
N TRP A 98 -32.70 -6.86 -10.01
CA TRP A 98 -33.66 -7.93 -10.24
C TRP A 98 -35.02 -7.25 -10.29
N ASP A 99 -35.60 -7.17 -11.49
CA ASP A 99 -37.04 -6.95 -11.64
C ASP A 99 -37.72 -8.17 -11.01
N GLU A 100 -37.95 -8.12 -9.70
CA GLU A 100 -39.01 -8.89 -9.09
C GLU A 100 -40.31 -8.22 -9.48
N THR A 101 -40.82 -8.70 -10.61
CA THR A 101 -42.22 -8.68 -11.00
C THR A 101 -43.09 -8.91 -9.76
N SER A 102 -43.70 -7.85 -9.26
CA SER A 102 -44.89 -7.95 -8.41
C SER A 102 -46.06 -7.55 -9.30
N GLU A 103 -46.53 -8.52 -10.09
CA GLU A 103 -47.90 -8.50 -10.60
C GLU A 103 -48.83 -8.33 -9.39
N SER A 104 -49.67 -7.31 -9.45
CA SER A 104 -50.86 -7.13 -8.61
C SER A 104 -52.08 -7.06 -9.52
#